data_AF-B8C5P0-F1
#
_entry.id   AF-B8C5P0-F1
#
_cell.length_a   1.000
_cell.length_b   1.000
_cell.length_c   1.000
_cell.angle_alpha   90.00
_cell.angle_beta   90.00
_cell.angle_gamma   90.00
#
_symmetry.space_group_name_H-M   'P 1'
#
loop_
_entity.id
_entity.type
_entity.pdbx_description
1 polymer ?
#
loop_
_entity_poly.entity_id
_entity_poly.type
_entity_poly.pdbx_seq_one_letter_code
_entity_poly.pdbx_strand_id
1 'polypeptide(L)'
;DLYRITAYDTVTVTQIVKSRETYVHRSISADFVTVTMKDQFISRGDMYTFQKSFLNTWVYEGKRLSNDSIRTNAKVIRHGDHAIRSGIITEDTKMTFRSRSARIIWLVQLSSEMWEQASPYEASGAQKGAEPSCHIYFDKFVEFVRRLFTKWKKLELTHNLTVVYFSRTYIRHNETRDEFSPMNHTAPKHSPALHTDAEGRLFEDHYKIVVENETRADWQSLIHRLKKEFVSYPKEVKWDLTPGEERIPSTASQGNILEAINITLNLLHLHYIDRDLHRTGNSIVIITPGNGVFEIEKNLAGITKQRMMDNGIGSDMLSLGLPPLHVAPFFLYKEKGTSSVEEIQGFDDWKTFFEIPHWMNL
;
A
#
# COMPACT_ATOMS: atom_id res chain seq x y z
N ASP A 1 -14.64 -10.82 33.69
CA ASP A 1 -13.62 -11.11 32.66
C ASP A 1 -12.26 -10.44 32.87
N LEU A 2 -12.15 -9.11 32.87
CA LEU A 2 -10.83 -8.44 32.94
C LEU A 2 -9.96 -8.80 34.15
N TYR A 3 -10.59 -8.95 35.32
CA TYR A 3 -9.90 -9.19 36.60
C TYR A 3 -10.21 -10.57 37.20
N ARG A 4 -10.92 -11.44 36.47
CA ARG A 4 -11.39 -12.75 36.93
C ARG A 4 -12.11 -12.73 38.30
N ILE A 5 -12.76 -11.62 38.62
CA ILE A 5 -13.58 -11.45 39.82
C ILE A 5 -14.95 -12.06 39.53
N THR A 6 -15.44 -12.90 40.45
CA THR A 6 -16.78 -13.48 40.42
C THR A 6 -17.77 -12.58 41.16
N ALA A 7 -19.07 -12.75 40.92
CA ALA A 7 -20.10 -11.92 41.55
C ALA A 7 -20.15 -12.04 43.09
N TYR A 8 -19.49 -13.05 43.67
CA TYR A 8 -19.47 -13.33 45.10
C TYR A 8 -18.16 -12.93 45.80
N ASP A 9 -17.17 -12.43 45.04
CA ASP A 9 -15.90 -12.03 45.63
C ASP A 9 -16.06 -10.70 46.37
N THR A 10 -15.58 -10.64 47.61
CA THR A 10 -15.53 -9.41 48.40
C THR A 10 -14.45 -8.50 47.85
N VAL A 11 -14.87 -7.37 47.25
CA VAL A 11 -13.98 -6.34 46.74
C VAL A 11 -14.06 -5.10 47.62
N THR A 12 -12.90 -4.55 47.97
CA THR A 12 -12.81 -3.24 48.62
C THR A 12 -13.01 -2.15 47.59
N VAL A 13 -14.14 -1.44 47.65
CA VAL A 13 -14.47 -0.34 46.74
C VAL A 13 -14.10 0.98 47.41
N THR A 14 -13.19 1.74 46.79
CA THR A 14 -12.83 3.07 47.26
C THR A 14 -13.83 4.09 46.70
N GLN A 15 -14.71 4.61 47.56
CA GLN A 15 -15.64 5.67 47.15
C GLN A 15 -14.90 7.00 47.02
N ILE A 16 -15.07 7.66 45.89
CA ILE A 16 -14.42 8.95 45.60
C ILE A 16 -15.35 10.08 46.05
N VAL A 17 -14.79 11.06 46.76
CA VAL A 17 -15.52 12.25 47.24
C VAL A 17 -15.89 13.12 46.04
N LYS A 18 -17.14 13.63 45.99
CA LYS A 18 -17.67 14.47 44.90
C LYS A 18 -16.80 15.67 44.53
N SER A 19 -16.06 16.23 45.48
CA SER A 19 -15.13 17.36 45.22
C SER A 19 -13.95 16.99 44.32
N ARG A 20 -13.58 15.70 44.23
CA ARG A 20 -12.48 15.20 43.38
C ARG A 20 -12.97 14.54 42.09
N GLU A 21 -14.28 14.57 41.83
CA GLU A 21 -14.90 13.90 40.69
C GLU A 21 -14.31 14.37 39.36
N THR A 22 -14.12 15.69 39.18
CA THR A 22 -13.56 16.26 37.95
C THR A 22 -12.12 15.83 37.69
N TYR A 23 -11.28 15.80 38.75
CA TYR A 23 -9.89 15.36 38.67
C TYR A 23 -9.79 13.88 38.32
N VAL A 24 -10.61 13.06 38.96
CA VAL A 24 -10.67 11.61 38.73
C VAL A 24 -11.21 11.30 37.34
N HIS A 25 -12.24 12.01 36.89
CA HIS A 25 -12.80 11.83 35.55
C HIS A 25 -11.76 12.10 34.47
N ARG A 26 -10.93 13.14 34.65
CA ARG A 26 -9.81 13.45 33.75
C ARG A 26 -8.68 12.42 33.82
N SER A 27 -8.50 11.77 34.97
CA SER A 27 -7.48 10.74 35.16
C SER A 27 -7.88 9.39 34.56
N ILE A 28 -9.19 9.16 34.42
CA ILE A 28 -9.77 7.89 33.92
C ILE A 28 -10.24 8.02 32.46
N SER A 29 -10.37 9.24 31.94
CA SER A 29 -10.79 9.48 30.56
C SER A 29 -9.82 8.85 29.58
N ALA A 30 -10.33 8.13 28.59
CA ALA A 30 -9.51 7.64 27.50
C ALA A 30 -9.26 8.79 26.50
N ASP A 31 -8.02 8.98 26.06
CA ASP A 31 -7.70 9.98 25.04
C ASP A 31 -7.89 9.39 23.64
N PHE A 32 -7.49 8.13 23.46
CA PHE A 32 -7.66 7.41 22.21
C PHE A 32 -8.29 6.04 22.43
N VAL A 33 -9.31 5.72 21.64
CA VAL A 33 -9.95 4.40 21.63
C VAL A 33 -9.91 3.83 20.23
N THR A 34 -9.19 2.73 20.03
CA THR A 34 -9.18 1.98 18.78
C THR A 34 -10.22 0.88 18.83
N VAL A 35 -11.22 0.99 17.96
CA VAL A 35 -12.28 0.01 17.74
C VAL A 35 -12.00 -0.79 16.48
N THR A 36 -12.39 -2.05 16.52
CA THR A 36 -12.24 -2.96 15.39
C THR A 36 -13.59 -3.46 14.92
N MET A 37 -13.79 -3.47 13.60
CA MET A 37 -14.98 -3.98 12.94
C MET A 37 -14.62 -5.16 12.03
N LYS A 38 -15.55 -6.07 11.79
CA LYS A 38 -15.38 -7.23 10.92
C LYS A 38 -16.69 -7.52 10.21
N ASP A 39 -16.61 -7.88 8.93
CA ASP A 39 -17.71 -8.32 8.06
C ASP A 39 -18.92 -7.37 8.01
N GLN A 40 -18.66 -6.06 8.11
CA GLN A 40 -19.68 -5.02 8.00
C GLN A 40 -19.15 -3.75 7.33
N PHE A 41 -20.02 -3.10 6.56
CA PHE A 41 -19.83 -1.75 6.03
C PHE A 41 -20.31 -0.70 7.04
N ILE A 42 -19.50 0.33 7.30
CA ILE A 42 -19.89 1.49 8.11
C ILE A 42 -19.52 2.76 7.36
N SER A 43 -20.46 3.71 7.26
CA SER A 43 -20.18 5.03 6.70
C SER A 43 -19.55 5.97 7.74
N ARG A 44 -18.87 7.03 7.29
CA ARG A 44 -18.29 8.05 8.21
C ARG A 44 -19.36 8.76 9.06
N GLY A 45 -20.57 8.93 8.53
CA GLY A 45 -21.70 9.48 9.28
C GLY A 45 -22.13 8.55 10.41
N ASP A 46 -22.22 7.25 10.13
CA ASP A 46 -22.58 6.27 11.15
C ASP A 46 -21.50 6.13 12.22
N MET A 47 -20.22 6.25 11.86
CA MET A 47 -19.11 6.28 12.82
C MET A 47 -19.23 7.46 13.79
N TYR A 48 -19.67 8.62 13.31
CA TYR A 48 -19.88 9.82 14.14
C TYR A 48 -21.06 9.64 15.09
N THR A 49 -22.20 9.13 14.60
CA THR A 49 -23.37 8.82 15.44
C THR A 49 -23.02 7.73 16.46
N PHE A 50 -22.26 6.72 16.05
CA PHE A 50 -21.74 5.68 16.93
C PHE A 50 -20.88 6.28 18.03
N GLN A 51 -19.92 7.15 17.71
CA GLN A 51 -19.09 7.82 18.71
C GLN A 51 -19.94 8.61 19.72
N LYS A 52 -20.96 9.35 19.25
CA LYS A 52 -21.87 10.10 20.12
C LYS A 52 -22.68 9.21 21.06
N SER A 53 -23.09 8.03 20.61
CA SER A 53 -23.88 7.11 21.43
C SER A 53 -23.12 6.58 22.65
N PHE A 54 -21.78 6.62 22.64
CA PHE A 54 -20.93 6.15 23.73
C PHE A 54 -20.36 7.27 24.61
N LEU A 55 -20.83 8.51 24.48
CA LEU A 55 -20.42 9.60 25.35
C LEU A 55 -20.76 9.30 26.82
N ASN A 56 -19.80 9.55 27.71
CA ASN A 56 -19.87 9.27 29.15
C ASN A 56 -20.10 7.79 29.50
N THR A 57 -19.71 6.88 28.61
CA THR A 57 -19.75 5.43 28.88
C THR A 57 -18.36 4.87 29.18
N TRP A 58 -18.30 3.86 30.03
CA TRP A 58 -17.06 3.15 30.33
C TRP A 58 -16.76 2.09 29.27
N VAL A 59 -15.49 1.95 28.89
CA VAL A 59 -15.01 0.96 27.93
C VAL A 59 -13.79 0.25 28.50
N TYR A 60 -13.66 -1.03 28.18
CA TYR A 60 -12.53 -1.85 28.55
C TYR A 60 -12.04 -2.64 27.35
N GLU A 61 -10.79 -3.11 27.42
CA GLU A 61 -10.16 -3.90 26.37
C GLU A 61 -10.94 -5.19 26.10
N GLY A 62 -11.34 -5.40 24.85
CA GLY A 62 -12.15 -6.55 24.43
C GLY A 62 -13.66 -6.35 24.58
N LYS A 63 -14.12 -5.19 25.12
CA LYS A 63 -15.56 -4.91 25.20
C LYS A 63 -16.18 -4.90 23.81
N ARG A 64 -17.25 -5.67 23.63
CA ARG A 64 -18.11 -5.59 22.46
C ARG A 64 -19.02 -4.38 22.60
N LEU A 65 -18.86 -3.41 21.71
CA LEU A 65 -19.67 -2.21 21.60
C LEU A 65 -20.68 -2.43 20.48
N SER A 66 -21.95 -2.39 20.82
CA SER A 66 -23.04 -2.46 19.86
C SER A 66 -23.95 -1.26 20.03
N ASN A 67 -24.16 -0.52 18.94
CA ASN A 67 -25.23 0.46 18.85
C ASN A 67 -25.96 0.20 17.54
N ASP A 68 -27.29 0.13 17.58
CA ASP A 68 -28.15 -0.25 16.46
C ASP A 68 -27.67 -1.53 15.74
N SER A 69 -27.32 -1.42 14.45
CA SER A 69 -26.84 -2.50 13.60
C SER A 69 -25.30 -2.69 13.64
N ILE A 70 -24.57 -1.75 14.24
CA ILE A 70 -23.10 -1.70 14.18
C ILE A 70 -22.51 -2.47 15.35
N ARG A 71 -21.64 -3.42 15.03
CA ARG A 71 -20.97 -4.28 16.02
C ARG A 71 -19.47 -4.08 15.98
N THR A 72 -18.88 -3.51 17.01
CA THR A 72 -17.44 -3.29 17.09
C THR A 72 -16.85 -3.86 18.38
N ASN A 73 -15.54 -4.11 18.37
CA ASN A 73 -14.81 -4.55 19.54
C ASN A 73 -13.73 -3.53 19.88
N ALA A 74 -13.72 -3.04 21.11
CA ALA A 74 -12.65 -2.18 21.63
C ALA A 74 -11.35 -3.00 21.74
N LYS A 75 -10.26 -2.52 21.14
CA LYS A 75 -8.98 -3.25 21.10
C LYS A 75 -7.86 -2.55 21.85
N VAL A 76 -7.66 -1.26 21.62
CA VAL A 76 -6.59 -0.50 22.27
C VAL A 76 -7.18 0.77 22.84
N ILE A 77 -6.96 1.01 24.12
CA ILE A 77 -7.36 2.24 24.81
C ILE A 77 -6.07 2.89 25.31
N ARG A 78 -5.89 4.18 25.06
CA ARG A 78 -4.72 4.95 25.51
C ARG A 78 -5.14 6.19 26.28
N HIS A 79 -4.37 6.52 27.29
CA HIS A 79 -4.41 7.80 28.00
C HIS A 79 -2.98 8.35 28.02
N GLY A 80 -2.78 9.51 27.39
CA GLY A 80 -1.47 10.01 27.00
C GLY A 80 -0.69 8.96 26.20
N ASP A 81 0.51 8.65 26.67
CA ASP A 81 1.40 7.67 26.02
C ASP A 81 1.21 6.22 26.53
N HIS A 82 0.37 6.01 27.54
CA HIS A 82 0.20 4.70 28.16
C HIS A 82 -1.04 3.98 27.63
N ALA A 83 -0.87 2.69 27.30
CA ALA A 83 -1.99 1.81 27.03
C ALA A 83 -2.68 1.42 28.35
N ILE A 84 -3.97 1.73 28.45
CA ILE A 84 -4.81 1.44 29.62
C ILE A 84 -5.78 0.31 29.27
N ARG A 85 -6.17 -0.47 30.28
CA ARG A 85 -7.11 -1.60 30.10
C ARG A 85 -8.57 -1.18 30.13
N SER A 86 -8.88 -0.05 30.76
CA SER A 86 -10.22 0.49 30.89
C SER A 86 -10.18 2.00 31.04
N GLY A 87 -11.18 2.70 30.51
CA GLY A 87 -11.34 4.15 30.64
C GLY A 87 -12.77 4.58 30.34
N ILE A 88 -13.05 5.87 30.56
CA ILE A 88 -14.34 6.48 30.21
C ILE A 88 -14.19 7.23 28.89
N ILE A 89 -15.17 7.11 28.01
CA ILE A 89 -15.27 7.90 26.78
C ILE A 89 -15.86 9.26 27.13
N THR A 90 -15.11 10.31 26.85
CA THR A 90 -15.51 11.71 27.01
C THR A 90 -15.63 12.38 25.63
N GLU A 91 -16.07 13.64 25.60
CA GLU A 91 -16.15 14.42 24.36
C GLU A 91 -14.77 14.63 23.71
N ASP A 92 -13.70 14.66 24.51
CA ASP A 92 -12.32 14.82 24.05
C ASP A 92 -11.70 13.52 23.52
N THR A 93 -12.34 12.37 23.77
CA THR A 93 -11.83 11.07 23.34
C THR A 93 -11.88 10.92 21.82
N LYS A 94 -10.73 10.67 21.20
CA LYS A 94 -10.62 10.38 19.77
C LYS A 94 -10.80 8.89 19.50
N MET A 95 -11.88 8.55 18.81
CA MET A 95 -12.19 7.17 18.43
C MET A 95 -11.63 6.84 17.04
N THR A 96 -10.77 5.84 16.95
CA THR A 96 -10.18 5.36 15.68
C THR A 96 -10.80 4.03 15.29
N PHE A 97 -11.42 3.99 14.11
CA PHE A 97 -12.02 2.79 13.56
C PHE A 97 -11.03 2.04 12.67
N ARG A 98 -10.85 0.73 12.92
CA ARG A 98 -9.99 -0.15 12.13
C ARG A 98 -10.77 -1.34 11.61
N SER A 99 -10.81 -1.51 10.30
CA SER A 99 -11.49 -2.63 9.66
C SER A 99 -10.62 -3.87 9.61
N ARG A 100 -11.19 -5.02 9.98
CA ARG A 100 -10.64 -6.36 9.73
C ARG A 100 -11.14 -6.97 8.41
N SER A 101 -12.06 -6.29 7.73
CA SER A 101 -12.63 -6.68 6.43
C SER A 101 -12.50 -5.50 5.45
N ALA A 102 -11.27 -5.26 4.99
CA ALA A 102 -10.96 -4.18 4.03
C ALA A 102 -10.68 -4.72 2.63
N ARG A 103 -10.86 -3.89 1.60
CA ARG A 103 -10.40 -4.15 0.23
C ARG A 103 -8.94 -3.73 0.12
N ILE A 104 -8.08 -4.67 -0.21
CA ILE A 104 -6.62 -4.47 -0.32
C ILE A 104 -6.21 -4.78 -1.75
N ILE A 105 -5.52 -3.84 -2.38
CA ILE A 105 -4.96 -4.00 -3.72
C ILE A 105 -3.44 -4.01 -3.61
N TRP A 106 -2.81 -5.11 -4.02
CA TRP A 106 -1.37 -5.22 -4.12
C TRP A 106 -0.93 -4.88 -5.54
N LEU A 107 -0.09 -3.85 -5.65
CA LEU A 107 0.60 -3.49 -6.88
C LEU A 107 2.02 -4.01 -6.76
N VAL A 108 2.36 -5.08 -7.48
CA VAL A 108 3.69 -5.68 -7.46
C VAL A 108 4.44 -5.23 -8.71
N GLN A 109 5.51 -4.48 -8.50
CA GLN A 109 6.37 -4.01 -9.58
C GLN A 109 7.27 -5.15 -10.05
N LEU A 110 7.17 -5.48 -11.33
CA LEU A 110 8.08 -6.40 -12.01
C LEU A 110 9.08 -5.59 -12.83
N SER A 111 10.22 -5.28 -12.22
CA SER A 111 11.37 -4.67 -12.88
C SER A 111 12.52 -5.66 -13.04
N SER A 112 13.59 -5.26 -13.73
CA SER A 112 14.78 -6.11 -13.94
C SER A 112 15.34 -6.68 -12.63
N GLU A 113 15.31 -5.90 -11.55
CA GLU A 113 15.84 -6.31 -10.24
C GLU A 113 15.03 -7.46 -9.61
N MET A 114 13.76 -7.68 -10.00
CA MET A 114 12.94 -8.74 -9.40
C MET A 114 13.51 -10.16 -9.65
N TRP A 115 14.28 -10.33 -10.74
CA TRP A 115 14.99 -11.57 -11.09
C TRP A 115 16.44 -11.59 -10.60
N GLU A 116 16.93 -10.50 -10.02
CA GLU A 116 18.27 -10.40 -9.48
C GLU A 116 18.37 -11.07 -8.10
N GLN A 117 19.59 -11.48 -7.75
CA GLN A 117 19.90 -11.95 -6.42
C GLN A 117 19.84 -10.78 -5.44
N ALA A 118 19.00 -10.91 -4.43
CA ALA A 118 18.93 -9.91 -3.39
C ALA A 118 20.23 -9.93 -2.56
N SER A 119 20.60 -8.77 -2.02
CA SER A 119 21.77 -8.65 -1.16
C SER A 119 21.74 -9.72 -0.05
N PRO A 120 22.88 -10.40 0.21
CA PRO A 120 22.99 -11.40 1.27
C PRO A 120 22.88 -10.76 2.66
N TYR A 121 23.11 -9.45 2.75
CA TYR A 121 23.01 -8.70 3.99
C TYR A 121 21.56 -8.34 4.28
N GLU A 122 21.09 -8.65 5.49
CA GLU A 122 19.81 -8.15 5.98
C GLU A 122 19.95 -6.74 6.55
N ALA A 123 18.96 -5.88 6.32
CA ALA A 123 18.88 -4.51 6.83
C ALA A 123 19.00 -4.42 8.38
N SER A 124 18.72 -5.51 9.10
CA SER A 124 18.67 -5.53 10.57
C SER A 124 20.04 -5.69 11.25
N GLY A 125 21.15 -5.90 10.53
CA GLY A 125 22.44 -6.26 11.16
C GLY A 125 22.38 -7.53 12.03
N ALA A 126 21.29 -8.30 11.93
CA ALA A 126 20.98 -9.45 12.77
C ALA A 126 21.68 -10.75 12.32
N GLN A 127 22.51 -10.67 11.28
CA GLN A 127 23.36 -11.78 10.84
C GLN A 127 24.70 -11.78 11.58
N LYS A 128 24.68 -11.96 12.90
CA LYS A 128 25.81 -12.60 13.58
C LYS A 128 25.59 -14.11 13.54
N GLY A 129 25.92 -14.75 12.43
CA GLY A 129 26.02 -16.22 12.33
C GLY A 129 25.01 -16.97 11.44
N ALA A 130 24.23 -16.28 10.60
CA ALA A 130 23.43 -16.95 9.58
C ALA A 130 24.25 -17.13 8.29
N GLU A 131 24.17 -18.31 7.66
CA GLU A 131 24.81 -18.57 6.36
C GLU A 131 24.29 -17.57 5.31
N PRO A 132 25.15 -17.09 4.39
CA PRO A 132 24.72 -16.17 3.33
C PRO A 132 23.73 -16.88 2.41
N SER A 133 22.43 -16.69 2.65
CA SER A 133 21.38 -17.22 1.80
C SER A 133 21.15 -16.28 0.63
N CYS A 134 21.60 -16.69 -0.55
CA CYS A 134 21.28 -15.98 -1.78
C CYS A 134 19.83 -16.32 -2.20
N HIS A 135 18.94 -15.34 -2.05
CA HIS A 135 17.55 -15.45 -2.50
C HIS A 135 17.29 -14.39 -3.56
N ILE A 136 16.50 -14.74 -4.57
CA ILE A 136 16.00 -13.77 -5.55
C ILE A 136 15.02 -12.80 -4.85
N TYR A 137 14.93 -11.55 -5.30
CA TYR A 137 13.98 -10.58 -4.71
C TYR A 137 12.54 -11.10 -4.69
N PHE A 138 12.12 -11.81 -5.72
CA PHE A 138 10.81 -12.47 -5.75
C PHE A 138 10.62 -13.51 -4.63
N ASP A 139 11.65 -14.28 -4.28
CA ASP A 139 11.55 -15.24 -3.18
C ASP A 139 11.44 -14.54 -1.81
N LYS A 140 12.15 -13.41 -1.62
CA LYS A 140 11.96 -12.54 -0.44
C LYS A 140 10.53 -12.02 -0.35
N PHE A 141 9.94 -11.62 -1.48
CA PHE A 141 8.53 -11.23 -1.55
C PHE A 141 7.60 -12.38 -1.15
N VAL A 142 7.81 -13.59 -1.67
CA VAL A 142 7.01 -14.76 -1.30
C VAL A 142 7.14 -15.08 0.20
N GLU A 143 8.32 -14.93 0.78
CA GLU A 143 8.52 -15.10 2.21
C GLU A 143 7.74 -14.06 3.04
N PHE A 144 7.81 -12.79 2.64
CA PHE A 144 7.01 -11.73 3.26
C PHE A 144 5.51 -12.07 3.21
N VAL A 145 5.00 -12.49 2.05
CA VAL A 145 3.60 -12.87 1.85
C VAL A 145 3.19 -14.02 2.80
N ARG A 146 4.05 -15.03 2.99
CA ARG A 146 3.81 -16.12 3.96
C ARG A 146 3.72 -15.61 5.40
N ARG A 147 4.65 -14.75 5.81
CA ARG A 147 4.66 -14.14 7.15
C ARG A 147 3.42 -13.27 7.37
N LEU A 148 3.01 -12.52 6.34
CA LEU A 148 1.82 -11.67 6.35
C LEU A 148 0.54 -12.50 6.52
N PHE A 149 0.36 -13.56 5.72
CA PHE A 149 -0.80 -14.44 5.82
C PHE A 149 -0.89 -15.18 7.15
N THR A 150 0.26 -15.54 7.75
CA THR A 150 0.29 -16.11 9.10
C THR A 150 -0.26 -15.12 10.14
N LYS A 151 0.09 -13.83 10.03
CA LYS A 151 -0.46 -12.77 10.87
C LYS A 151 -1.94 -12.54 10.60
N TRP A 152 -2.37 -12.54 9.34
CA TRP A 152 -3.79 -12.39 8.97
C TRP A 152 -4.65 -13.53 9.52
N LYS A 153 -4.14 -14.76 9.48
CA LYS A 153 -4.79 -15.93 10.08
C LYS A 153 -4.91 -15.80 11.60
N LYS A 154 -3.84 -15.38 12.28
CA LYS A 154 -3.84 -15.14 13.74
C LYS A 154 -4.82 -14.05 14.17
N LEU A 155 -5.06 -13.06 13.32
CA LEU A 155 -5.98 -11.94 13.57
C LEU A 155 -7.39 -12.17 13.01
N GLU A 156 -7.64 -13.34 12.39
CA GLU A 156 -8.90 -13.73 11.76
C GLU A 156 -9.47 -12.65 10.81
N LEU A 157 -8.61 -12.13 9.94
CA LEU A 157 -8.96 -11.08 8.99
C LEU A 157 -9.68 -11.65 7.76
N THR A 158 -10.61 -10.88 7.20
CA THR A 158 -11.45 -11.24 6.05
C THR A 158 -11.29 -10.19 4.94
N HIS A 159 -10.04 -9.95 4.53
CA HIS A 159 -9.72 -8.98 3.48
C HIS A 159 -10.15 -9.45 2.08
N ASN A 160 -10.40 -8.50 1.19
CA ASN A 160 -10.59 -8.79 -0.24
C ASN A 160 -9.28 -8.45 -0.91
N LEU A 161 -8.58 -9.44 -1.45
CA LEU A 161 -7.25 -9.24 -2.04
C LEU A 161 -7.33 -9.27 -3.56
N THR A 162 -6.84 -8.21 -4.18
CA THR A 162 -6.53 -8.17 -5.62
C THR A 162 -5.03 -7.96 -5.77
N VAL A 163 -4.38 -8.77 -6.61
CA VAL A 163 -2.94 -8.66 -6.89
C VAL A 163 -2.75 -8.34 -8.37
N VAL A 164 -2.07 -7.23 -8.64
CA VAL A 164 -1.76 -6.75 -9.98
C VAL A 164 -0.25 -6.66 -10.14
N TYR A 165 0.27 -7.33 -11.16
CA TYR A 165 1.64 -7.19 -11.62
C TYR A 165 1.70 -6.05 -12.62
N PHE A 166 2.64 -5.14 -12.44
CA PHE A 166 2.86 -4.05 -13.37
C PHE A 166 4.35 -3.95 -13.74
N SER A 167 4.63 -3.68 -15.01
CA SER A 167 5.98 -3.48 -15.51
C SER A 167 5.99 -2.51 -16.67
N ARG A 168 7.13 -1.88 -16.91
CA ARG A 168 7.43 -1.14 -18.13
C ARG A 168 8.48 -1.91 -18.93
N THR A 169 8.27 -2.03 -20.23
CA THR A 169 9.22 -2.65 -21.16
C THR A 169 9.73 -1.59 -22.12
N TYR A 170 11.04 -1.42 -22.21
CA TYR A 170 11.68 -0.59 -23.22
C TYR A 170 11.86 -1.39 -24.51
N ILE A 171 11.50 -0.77 -25.63
CA ILE A 171 11.60 -1.36 -26.96
C ILE A 171 12.66 -0.58 -27.72
N ARG A 172 13.73 -1.26 -28.11
CA ARG A 172 14.72 -0.70 -29.03
C ARG A 172 14.43 -1.21 -30.43
N HIS A 173 13.88 -0.35 -31.27
CA HIS A 173 13.72 -0.65 -32.69
C HIS A 173 14.98 -0.21 -33.42
N ASN A 174 15.64 -1.11 -34.16
CA ASN A 174 16.63 -0.68 -35.14
C ASN A 174 15.91 0.06 -36.27
N GLU A 175 16.32 1.29 -36.59
CA GLU A 175 15.80 2.14 -37.69
C GLU A 175 16.10 1.56 -39.09
N THR A 176 15.96 0.25 -39.30
CA THR A 176 16.23 -0.42 -40.58
C THR A 176 15.12 -1.36 -41.03
N ARG A 177 13.87 -1.08 -40.64
CA ARG A 177 12.68 -1.58 -41.35
C ARG A 177 11.62 -0.48 -41.47
N ASP A 178 11.64 0.11 -42.67
CA ASP A 178 10.60 0.87 -43.36
C ASP A 178 10.33 2.33 -42.91
N GLU A 179 11.21 3.23 -43.36
CA GLU A 179 10.70 4.42 -44.04
C GLU A 179 9.83 3.97 -45.24
N PHE A 180 8.64 4.58 -45.39
CA PHE A 180 7.56 4.30 -46.35
C PHE A 180 6.41 3.37 -45.88
N SER A 181 5.48 3.93 -45.10
CA SER A 181 4.12 4.19 -45.61
C SER A 181 3.30 5.04 -44.62
N PRO A 182 3.00 6.32 -44.94
CA PRO A 182 1.81 6.98 -44.42
C PRO A 182 0.60 6.37 -45.15
N MET A 183 -0.49 6.11 -44.43
CA MET A 183 -1.72 5.45 -44.91
C MET A 183 -1.63 3.92 -45.10
N ASN A 184 -1.96 3.19 -44.05
CA ASN A 184 -2.86 2.04 -44.19
C ASN A 184 -3.79 1.98 -42.96
N HIS A 185 -5.00 2.51 -43.13
CA HIS A 185 -6.12 2.38 -42.22
C HIS A 185 -6.63 0.93 -42.19
N THR A 186 -5.84 -0.03 -41.70
CA THR A 186 -6.29 -1.38 -41.34
C THR A 186 -5.26 -2.08 -40.42
N ALA A 187 -4.77 -1.38 -39.39
CA ALA A 187 -4.08 -2.06 -38.30
C ALA A 187 -5.13 -2.70 -37.36
N PRO A 188 -4.93 -3.94 -36.88
CA PRO A 188 -5.87 -4.58 -35.97
C PRO A 188 -6.00 -3.76 -34.69
N LYS A 189 -7.19 -3.75 -34.07
CA LYS A 189 -7.60 -2.95 -32.90
C LYS A 189 -6.82 -3.19 -31.59
N HIS A 190 -5.59 -3.69 -31.65
CA HIS A 190 -4.67 -3.86 -30.53
C HIS A 190 -3.25 -3.43 -30.93
N SER A 191 -3.06 -2.17 -31.30
CA SER A 191 -1.73 -1.57 -31.21
C SER A 191 -1.45 -1.32 -29.72
N PRO A 192 -0.41 -1.91 -29.11
CA PRO A 192 -0.02 -1.52 -27.76
C PRO A 192 0.27 -0.02 -27.75
N ALA A 193 -0.19 0.68 -26.72
CA ALA A 193 0.04 2.12 -26.58
C ALA A 193 1.55 2.35 -26.38
N LEU A 194 2.27 2.50 -27.48
CA LEU A 194 3.69 2.84 -27.48
C LEU A 194 3.80 4.29 -27.03
N HIS A 195 4.50 4.49 -25.93
CA HIS A 195 4.78 5.80 -25.37
C HIS A 195 6.27 6.12 -25.54
N THR A 196 6.59 7.41 -25.62
CA THR A 196 7.96 7.89 -25.73
C THR A 196 8.33 8.62 -24.45
N ASP A 197 9.43 8.20 -23.81
CA ASP A 197 9.97 8.83 -22.60
C ASP A 197 10.53 10.24 -22.93
N ALA A 198 10.83 11.04 -21.90
CA ALA A 198 11.51 12.33 -22.04
C ALA A 198 12.86 12.22 -22.79
N GLU A 199 13.49 11.04 -22.75
CA GLU A 199 14.75 10.70 -23.42
C GLU A 199 14.55 10.14 -24.85
N GLY A 200 13.32 10.11 -25.37
CA GLY A 200 13.05 9.59 -26.72
C GLY A 200 12.96 8.06 -26.81
N ARG A 201 13.09 7.34 -25.69
CA ARG A 201 13.01 5.86 -25.64
C ARG A 201 11.56 5.40 -25.76
N LEU A 202 11.29 4.42 -26.62
CA LEU A 202 9.97 3.80 -26.75
C LEU A 202 9.75 2.83 -25.59
N PHE A 203 8.60 2.92 -24.94
CA PHE A 203 8.20 2.02 -23.86
C PHE A 203 6.74 1.57 -23.98
N GLU A 204 6.47 0.39 -23.41
CA GLU A 204 5.16 -0.22 -23.29
C GLU A 204 4.89 -0.55 -21.81
N ASP A 205 3.73 -0.11 -21.30
CA ASP A 205 3.31 -0.38 -19.92
C ASP A 205 2.38 -1.59 -19.89
N HIS A 206 2.73 -2.58 -19.06
CA HIS A 206 1.98 -3.83 -18.92
C HIS A 206 1.34 -3.92 -17.53
N TYR A 207 0.09 -4.37 -17.50
CA TYR A 207 -0.66 -4.64 -16.29
C TYR A 207 -1.31 -6.02 -16.39
N LYS A 208 -0.98 -6.90 -15.45
CA LYS A 208 -1.50 -8.27 -15.38
C LYS A 208 -2.16 -8.50 -14.03
N ILE A 209 -3.44 -8.85 -14.06
CA ILE A 209 -4.16 -9.25 -12.85
C ILE A 209 -3.85 -10.72 -12.58
N VAL A 210 -3.26 -11.01 -11.42
CA VAL A 210 -2.91 -12.38 -11.01
C VAL A 210 -4.00 -12.99 -10.14
N VAL A 211 -4.57 -12.17 -9.27
CA VAL A 211 -5.65 -12.56 -8.36
C VAL A 211 -6.67 -11.44 -8.37
N GLU A 212 -7.93 -11.78 -8.57
CA GLU A 212 -9.04 -10.84 -8.52
C GLU A 212 -10.01 -11.24 -7.41
N ASN A 213 -10.30 -10.29 -6.52
CA ASN A 213 -11.34 -10.38 -5.50
C ASN A 213 -11.33 -11.69 -4.69
N GLU A 214 -10.14 -12.16 -4.31
CA GLU A 214 -10.01 -13.41 -3.57
C GLU A 214 -10.19 -13.14 -2.08
N THR A 215 -11.06 -13.95 -1.47
CA THR A 215 -11.48 -13.82 -0.07
C THR A 215 -11.21 -15.09 0.73
N ARG A 216 -10.76 -16.15 0.04
CA ARG A 216 -10.55 -17.49 0.61
C ARG A 216 -9.26 -17.55 1.42
N ALA A 217 -9.27 -18.41 2.44
CA ALA A 217 -8.14 -18.62 3.34
C ALA A 217 -7.05 -19.57 2.80
N ASP A 218 -7.17 -20.05 1.55
CA ASP A 218 -6.18 -20.95 0.94
C ASP A 218 -5.00 -20.17 0.35
N TRP A 219 -4.17 -19.67 1.26
CA TRP A 219 -3.00 -18.87 0.94
C TRP A 219 -1.90 -19.65 0.20
N GLN A 220 -1.87 -20.98 0.34
CA GLN A 220 -0.88 -21.81 -0.35
C GLN A 220 -1.17 -21.86 -1.85
N SER A 221 -2.44 -22.03 -2.22
CA SER A 221 -2.89 -21.94 -3.61
C SER A 221 -2.61 -20.57 -4.21
N LEU A 222 -2.83 -19.49 -3.45
CA LEU A 222 -2.51 -18.13 -3.89
C LEU A 222 -1.01 -17.95 -4.18
N ILE A 223 -0.13 -18.44 -3.29
CA ILE A 223 1.32 -18.40 -3.51
C ILE A 223 1.71 -19.20 -4.76
N HIS A 224 1.09 -20.37 -4.98
CA HIS A 224 1.34 -21.15 -6.18
C HIS A 224 0.96 -20.38 -7.46
N ARG A 225 -0.20 -19.70 -7.46
CA ARG A 225 -0.62 -18.83 -8.58
C ARG A 225 0.36 -17.69 -8.82
N LEU A 226 0.77 -16.98 -7.77
CA LEU A 226 1.78 -15.91 -7.87
C LEU A 226 3.09 -16.42 -8.50
N LYS A 227 3.60 -17.57 -8.03
CA LYS A 227 4.82 -18.19 -8.58
C LYS A 227 4.65 -18.60 -10.04
N LYS A 228 3.50 -19.18 -10.40
CA LYS A 228 3.22 -19.61 -11.77
C LYS A 228 3.18 -18.43 -12.73
N GLU A 229 2.46 -17.37 -12.37
CA GLU A 229 2.37 -16.16 -13.20
C GLU A 229 3.73 -15.45 -13.30
N PHE A 230 4.52 -15.42 -12.23
CA PHE A 230 5.88 -14.84 -12.28
C PHE A 230 6.79 -15.56 -13.29
N VAL A 231 6.68 -16.89 -13.41
CA VAL A 231 7.46 -17.68 -14.38
C VAL A 231 6.94 -17.52 -15.81
N SER A 232 5.63 -17.34 -16.01
CA SER A 232 5.06 -17.12 -17.35
C SER A 232 5.24 -15.67 -17.84
N TYR A 233 5.36 -14.71 -16.93
CA TYR A 233 5.33 -13.27 -17.23
C TYR A 233 6.34 -12.82 -18.32
N PRO A 234 7.64 -13.16 -18.26
CA PRO A 234 8.60 -12.73 -19.29
C PRO A 234 8.23 -13.22 -20.70
N LYS A 235 7.61 -14.40 -20.79
CA LYS A 235 7.15 -14.99 -22.06
C LYS A 235 5.90 -14.29 -22.59
N GLU A 236 4.98 -13.91 -21.71
CA GLU A 236 3.76 -13.18 -22.08
C GLU A 236 4.08 -11.78 -22.62
N VAL A 237 5.04 -11.09 -21.99
CA VAL A 237 5.47 -9.74 -22.38
C VAL A 237 6.46 -9.75 -23.56
N LYS A 238 6.96 -10.93 -23.94
CA LYS A 238 7.97 -11.15 -24.99
C LYS A 238 9.25 -10.37 -24.70
N TRP A 239 9.78 -10.49 -23.48
CA TRP A 239 11.10 -9.94 -23.20
C TRP A 239 12.15 -10.71 -23.98
N ASP A 240 12.96 -9.94 -24.68
CA ASP A 240 14.06 -10.45 -25.48
C ASP A 240 15.30 -9.60 -25.22
N LEU A 241 16.36 -10.27 -24.81
CA LEU A 241 17.67 -9.68 -24.52
C LEU A 241 18.61 -9.82 -25.72
N THR A 242 18.12 -10.33 -26.85
CA THR A 242 18.94 -10.45 -28.06
C THR A 242 19.30 -9.07 -28.63
N PRO A 243 20.58 -8.84 -28.97
CA PRO A 243 21.03 -7.56 -29.48
C PRO A 243 20.40 -7.29 -30.86
N GLY A 244 19.62 -6.22 -30.98
CA GLY A 244 19.02 -5.74 -32.24
C GLY A 244 17.49 -5.68 -32.26
N GLU A 245 16.80 -6.49 -31.46
CA GLU A 245 15.35 -6.42 -31.21
C GLU A 245 15.08 -6.44 -29.70
N GLU A 246 15.82 -5.60 -28.97
CA GLU A 246 15.85 -5.61 -27.51
C GLU A 246 14.50 -5.16 -26.92
N ARG A 247 13.85 -6.07 -26.19
CA ARG A 247 12.69 -5.83 -25.33
C ARG A 247 13.09 -6.06 -23.88
N ILE A 248 13.53 -4.99 -23.23
CA ILE A 248 14.18 -5.06 -21.91
C ILE A 248 13.21 -4.51 -20.83
N PRO A 249 13.06 -5.18 -19.68
CA PRO A 249 12.32 -4.62 -18.55
C PRO A 249 12.96 -3.33 -18.03
N SER A 250 12.15 -2.40 -17.54
CA SER A 250 12.64 -1.20 -16.87
C SER A 250 13.33 -1.55 -15.55
N THR A 251 14.20 -0.66 -15.08
CA THR A 251 14.67 -0.65 -13.69
C THR A 251 13.53 -0.27 -12.76
N ALA A 252 13.71 -0.53 -11.46
CA ALA A 252 12.71 -0.16 -10.45
C ALA A 252 12.50 1.36 -10.38
N SER A 253 13.55 2.15 -10.64
CA SER A 253 13.49 3.62 -10.64
C SER A 253 12.67 4.20 -11.78
N GLN A 254 12.72 3.58 -12.97
CA GLN A 254 12.03 4.04 -14.18
C GLN A 254 10.66 3.39 -14.40
N GLY A 255 10.11 2.75 -13.36
CA GLY A 255 8.84 2.03 -13.43
C GLY A 255 7.60 2.92 -13.51
N ASN A 256 6.52 2.33 -14.02
CA ASN A 256 5.18 2.92 -14.17
C ASN A 256 4.35 2.93 -12.87
N ILE A 257 4.97 3.29 -11.74
CA ILE A 257 4.34 3.22 -10.42
C ILE A 257 3.14 4.16 -10.28
N LEU A 258 3.25 5.41 -10.75
CA LEU A 258 2.16 6.39 -10.61
C LEU A 258 0.99 6.07 -11.53
N GLU A 259 1.26 5.55 -12.72
CA GLU A 259 0.27 5.08 -13.66
C GLU A 259 -0.51 3.90 -13.07
N ALA A 260 0.20 2.94 -12.46
CA ALA A 260 -0.42 1.82 -11.74
C ALA A 260 -1.32 2.29 -10.57
N ILE A 261 -0.84 3.26 -9.79
CA ILE A 261 -1.64 3.88 -8.72
C ILE A 261 -2.88 4.56 -9.32
N ASN A 262 -2.73 5.34 -10.39
CA ASN A 262 -3.86 6.06 -11.00
C ASN A 262 -4.91 5.14 -11.59
N ILE A 263 -4.52 4.03 -12.22
CA ILE A 263 -5.46 3.00 -12.68
C ILE A 263 -6.22 2.41 -11.50
N THR A 264 -5.51 2.14 -10.40
CA THR A 264 -6.11 1.62 -9.17
C THR A 264 -7.06 2.64 -8.52
N LEU A 265 -6.69 3.92 -8.52
CA LEU A 265 -7.53 5.01 -8.04
C LEU A 265 -8.79 5.16 -8.89
N ASN A 266 -8.72 4.97 -10.21
CA ASN A 266 -9.91 4.96 -11.06
C ASN A 266 -10.88 3.83 -10.65
N LEU A 267 -10.35 2.64 -10.32
CA LEU A 267 -11.15 1.52 -9.82
C LEU A 267 -11.78 1.81 -8.45
N LEU A 268 -11.05 2.49 -7.56
CA LEU A 268 -11.52 2.81 -6.20
C LEU A 268 -12.43 4.05 -6.16
N HIS A 269 -12.34 4.95 -7.14
CA HIS A 269 -13.19 6.14 -7.23
C HIS A 269 -14.67 5.74 -7.42
N LEU A 270 -14.94 4.68 -8.18
CA LEU A 270 -16.29 4.18 -8.44
C LEU A 270 -16.83 3.22 -7.35
N HIS A 271 -16.27 3.23 -6.13
CA HIS A 271 -16.73 2.36 -5.03
C HIS A 271 -18.18 2.62 -4.55
N TYR A 272 -18.82 3.68 -5.03
CA TYR A 272 -20.24 3.95 -4.76
C TYR A 272 -21.17 3.12 -5.64
N ILE A 273 -20.68 2.64 -6.78
CA ILE A 273 -21.38 1.71 -7.67
C ILE A 273 -21.09 0.30 -7.13
N ASP A 274 -22.14 -0.50 -6.90
CA ASP A 274 -22.03 -1.87 -6.39
C ASP A 274 -21.19 -2.01 -5.10
N ARG A 275 -21.57 -1.21 -4.10
CA ARG A 275 -20.90 -1.19 -2.80
C ARG A 275 -21.04 -2.53 -2.07
N ASP A 276 -19.90 -3.11 -1.66
CA ASP A 276 -19.89 -4.27 -0.77
C ASP A 276 -20.30 -3.87 0.66
N LEU A 277 -21.35 -4.52 1.18
CA LEU A 277 -21.89 -4.27 2.52
C LEU A 277 -21.14 -5.02 3.63
N HIS A 278 -20.20 -5.89 3.29
CA HIS A 278 -19.44 -6.68 4.27
C HIS A 278 -18.07 -6.07 4.58
N ARG A 279 -17.66 -5.02 3.85
CA ARG A 279 -16.29 -4.51 3.92
C ARG A 279 -16.25 -3.01 4.08
N THR A 280 -15.37 -2.55 4.95
CA THR A 280 -15.09 -1.13 5.15
C THR A 280 -13.62 -0.87 4.91
N GLY A 281 -13.31 0.16 4.13
CA GLY A 281 -11.94 0.64 3.91
C GLY A 281 -11.29 0.08 2.66
N ASN A 282 -10.49 0.93 2.04
CA ASN A 282 -9.68 0.65 0.86
C ASN A 282 -8.21 0.91 1.22
N SER A 283 -7.31 0.05 0.77
CA SER A 283 -5.87 0.22 0.96
C SER A 283 -5.15 -0.25 -0.30
N ILE A 284 -4.17 0.53 -0.72
CA ILE A 284 -3.24 0.18 -1.79
C ILE A 284 -1.91 -0.15 -1.12
N VAL A 285 -1.34 -1.30 -1.47
CA VAL A 285 0.00 -1.70 -1.04
C VAL A 285 0.86 -1.87 -2.27
N ILE A 286 1.92 -1.09 -2.38
CA ILE A 286 2.86 -1.14 -3.48
C ILE A 286 4.06 -1.95 -3.04
N ILE A 287 4.43 -2.96 -3.80
CA ILE A 287 5.61 -3.78 -3.56
C ILE A 287 6.60 -3.52 -4.69
N THR A 288 7.79 -3.04 -4.34
CA THR A 288 8.87 -2.79 -5.30
C THR A 288 10.14 -3.54 -4.90
N PRO A 289 10.93 -4.03 -5.87
CA PRO A 289 12.29 -4.50 -5.58
C PRO A 289 13.30 -3.36 -5.42
N GLY A 290 12.94 -2.11 -5.76
CA GLY A 290 13.83 -0.95 -5.67
C GLY A 290 13.90 -0.29 -4.29
N ASN A 291 14.82 0.66 -4.12
CA ASN A 291 15.11 1.32 -2.84
C ASN A 291 14.21 2.55 -2.54
N GLY A 292 13.11 2.73 -3.28
CA GLY A 292 12.19 3.86 -3.07
C GLY A 292 12.52 5.16 -3.81
N VAL A 293 13.40 5.08 -4.82
CA VAL A 293 13.72 6.20 -5.73
C VAL A 293 12.96 6.00 -7.03
N PHE A 294 12.21 7.01 -7.46
CA PHE A 294 11.44 6.93 -8.71
C PHE A 294 11.62 8.16 -9.60
N GLU A 295 11.82 7.92 -10.89
CA GLU A 295 11.95 8.95 -11.93
C GLU A 295 10.59 9.18 -12.60
N ILE A 296 10.00 10.35 -12.41
CA ILE A 296 8.59 10.60 -12.73
C ILE A 296 8.39 12.00 -13.35
N GLU A 297 7.37 12.14 -14.20
CA GLU A 297 6.91 13.44 -14.69
C GLU A 297 6.16 14.23 -13.61
N LYS A 298 6.51 15.52 -13.45
CA LYS A 298 5.93 16.42 -12.45
C LYS A 298 4.40 16.54 -12.55
N ASN A 299 3.86 16.60 -13.75
CA ASN A 299 2.41 16.73 -13.98
C ASN A 299 1.65 15.52 -13.44
N LEU A 300 2.15 14.31 -13.71
CA LEU A 300 1.53 13.07 -13.24
C LEU A 300 1.59 12.96 -11.71
N ALA A 301 2.71 13.35 -11.10
CA ALA A 301 2.84 13.38 -9.64
C ALA A 301 1.81 14.32 -8.98
N GLY A 302 1.61 15.51 -9.55
CA GLY A 302 0.61 16.47 -9.06
C GLY A 302 -0.82 15.91 -9.10
N ILE A 303 -1.21 15.32 -10.24
CA ILE A 303 -2.55 14.71 -10.41
C ILE A 303 -2.74 13.54 -9.43
N THR A 304 -1.73 12.67 -9.30
CA THR A 304 -1.79 11.51 -8.40
C THR A 304 -1.94 11.95 -6.96
N LYS A 305 -1.15 12.94 -6.53
CA LYS A 305 -1.22 13.53 -5.19
C LYS A 305 -2.62 14.07 -4.88
N GLN A 306 -3.20 14.84 -5.80
CA GLN A 306 -4.56 15.36 -5.63
C GLN A 306 -5.58 14.22 -5.49
N ARG A 307 -5.53 13.23 -6.39
CA ARG A 307 -6.46 12.07 -6.35
C ARG A 307 -6.31 11.21 -5.10
N MET A 308 -5.10 11.04 -4.60
CA MET A 308 -4.83 10.34 -3.34
C MET A 308 -5.45 11.08 -2.15
N MET A 309 -5.30 12.40 -2.10
CA MET A 309 -5.85 13.24 -1.03
C MET A 309 -7.37 13.31 -1.08
N ASP A 310 -7.97 13.48 -2.26
CA ASP A 310 -9.42 13.60 -2.44
C ASP A 310 -10.16 12.30 -2.05
N ASN A 311 -9.60 11.15 -2.43
CA ASN A 311 -10.17 9.86 -2.06
C ASN A 311 -9.83 9.42 -0.63
N GLY A 312 -8.77 9.97 -0.04
CA GLY A 312 -8.29 9.62 1.30
C GLY A 312 -7.89 8.15 1.42
N ILE A 313 -7.36 7.56 0.35
CA ILE A 313 -6.94 6.15 0.34
C ILE A 313 -5.51 6.09 0.87
N GLY A 314 -5.27 5.22 1.86
CA GLY A 314 -3.90 4.96 2.34
C GLY A 314 -3.10 4.18 1.30
N SER A 315 -1.88 4.65 1.01
CA SER A 315 -0.89 3.94 0.20
C SER A 315 0.29 3.57 1.08
N ASP A 316 0.49 2.28 1.27
CA ASP A 316 1.67 1.74 1.92
C ASP A 316 2.59 1.15 0.84
N MET A 317 3.88 1.33 1.02
CA MET A 317 4.90 0.89 0.09
C MET A 317 5.82 -0.08 0.83
N LEU A 318 6.24 -1.14 0.14
CA LEU A 318 7.15 -2.14 0.65
C LEU A 318 8.31 -2.25 -0.33
N SER A 319 9.50 -1.82 0.13
CA SER A 319 10.74 -2.10 -0.56
C SER A 319 11.27 -3.48 -0.14
N LEU A 320 11.61 -4.31 -1.12
CA LEU A 320 12.34 -5.57 -0.90
C LEU A 320 13.86 -5.34 -0.85
N GLY A 321 14.29 -4.14 -1.28
CA GLY A 321 15.66 -3.65 -1.27
C GLY A 321 16.16 -3.30 0.13
N LEU A 322 17.45 -2.98 0.21
CA LEU A 322 18.02 -2.44 1.44
C LEU A 322 17.57 -0.99 1.62
N PRO A 323 17.31 -0.55 2.87
CA PRO A 323 16.99 0.84 3.12
C PRO A 323 18.19 1.71 2.69
N PRO A 324 17.97 2.74 1.87
CA PRO A 324 19.04 3.63 1.47
C PRO A 324 19.48 4.54 2.63
N LEU A 325 20.64 5.17 2.49
CA LEU A 325 21.18 6.12 3.47
C LEU A 325 20.50 7.52 3.42
N HIS A 326 19.63 7.75 2.45
CA HIS A 326 18.85 8.98 2.31
C HIS A 326 17.39 8.75 2.71
N VAL A 327 16.62 9.83 2.85
CA VAL A 327 15.18 9.75 3.15
C VAL A 327 14.45 9.20 1.92
N ALA A 328 13.89 8.00 2.04
CA ALA A 328 13.03 7.35 1.04
C ALA A 328 11.60 7.24 1.59
N PRO A 329 10.56 7.26 0.74
CA PRO A 329 10.62 7.33 -0.73
C PRO A 329 10.77 8.77 -1.22
N PHE A 330 11.33 8.97 -2.42
CA PHE A 330 11.33 10.29 -3.08
C PHE A 330 11.17 10.18 -4.60
N PHE A 331 10.64 11.25 -5.19
CA PHE A 331 10.45 11.40 -6.63
C PHE A 331 11.53 12.32 -7.21
N LEU A 332 12.19 11.84 -8.26
CA LEU A 332 13.09 12.59 -9.11
C LEU A 332 12.30 13.09 -10.32
N TYR A 333 12.24 14.40 -10.49
CA TYR A 333 11.57 14.97 -11.65
C TYR A 333 12.48 14.99 -12.88
N LYS A 334 12.01 14.35 -13.96
CA LYS A 334 12.57 14.57 -15.29
C LYS A 334 11.91 15.78 -15.91
N GLU A 335 12.62 16.90 -15.99
CA GLU A 335 12.16 18.06 -16.76
C GLU A 335 12.40 17.76 -18.24
N LYS A 336 11.36 17.92 -19.07
CA LYS A 336 11.54 17.91 -20.53
C LYS A 336 12.32 19.18 -20.86
N GLY A 337 13.63 19.08 -21.00
CA GLY A 337 14.43 20.18 -21.50
C GLY A 337 13.93 20.58 -22.88
N THR A 338 13.22 21.71 -22.97
CA THR A 338 13.36 22.57 -24.15
C THR A 338 14.78 23.09 -24.11
N SER A 339 15.72 22.33 -24.66
CA SER A 339 17.04 22.85 -24.99
C SER A 339 16.86 23.85 -26.13
N SER A 340 16.56 25.11 -25.77
CA SER A 340 16.95 26.25 -26.61
C SER A 340 18.47 26.20 -26.76
N VAL A 341 18.92 26.34 -27.99
CA VAL A 341 20.28 26.06 -28.51
C VAL A 341 21.37 27.02 -27.98
N GLU A 342 21.15 27.72 -26.87
CA GLU A 342 22.09 28.72 -26.36
C GLU A 342 22.24 28.60 -24.85
N GLU A 343 23.03 27.63 -24.38
CA GLU A 343 23.81 27.75 -23.13
C GLU A 343 24.77 26.55 -23.03
N ILE A 344 25.93 26.70 -23.66
CA ILE A 344 27.13 25.90 -23.35
C ILE A 344 28.00 26.81 -22.49
N GLN A 345 28.00 26.63 -21.16
CA GLN A 345 29.15 26.79 -20.25
C GLN A 345 28.71 26.63 -18.78
N GLY A 346 28.73 25.40 -18.28
CA GLY A 346 28.53 25.11 -16.87
C GLY A 346 28.50 23.62 -16.58
N PHE A 347 29.45 23.12 -15.79
CA PHE A 347 29.54 21.73 -15.38
C PHE A 347 28.57 21.45 -14.21
N ASP A 348 27.29 21.84 -14.30
CA ASP A 348 26.22 21.45 -13.34
C ASP A 348 24.79 21.90 -13.78
N ASP A 349 24.34 21.57 -15.00
CA ASP A 349 23.08 22.11 -15.57
C ASP A 349 21.91 21.11 -15.66
N TRP A 350 21.81 20.19 -14.71
CA TRP A 350 20.62 19.35 -14.51
C TRP A 350 19.91 19.83 -13.23
N LYS A 351 18.91 20.70 -13.37
CA LYS A 351 18.04 21.06 -12.23
C LYS A 351 17.11 19.89 -11.90
N THR A 352 17.64 18.83 -11.29
CA THR A 352 16.78 17.79 -10.73
C THR A 352 16.14 18.28 -9.46
N PHE A 353 14.83 18.37 -9.50
CA PHE A 353 14.01 18.62 -8.34
C PHE A 353 13.66 17.29 -7.66
N PHE A 354 13.72 17.28 -6.34
CA PHE A 354 13.35 16.14 -5.51
C PHE A 354 12.09 16.51 -4.71
N GLU A 355 11.08 15.64 -4.71
CA GLU A 355 9.91 15.76 -3.82
C GLU A 355 9.71 14.49 -3.01
N ILE A 356 9.42 14.65 -1.72
CA ILE A 356 9.08 13.55 -0.82
C ILE A 356 7.55 13.43 -0.76
N PRO A 357 6.96 12.29 -1.18
CA PRO A 357 5.52 12.08 -1.10
C PRO A 357 5.10 11.76 0.34
N HIS A 358 4.70 12.77 1.10
CA HIS A 358 4.20 12.59 2.48
C HIS A 358 2.92 11.75 2.61
N TRP A 359 2.25 11.47 1.51
CA TRP A 359 1.03 10.65 1.47
C TRP A 359 1.32 9.15 1.31
N MET A 360 2.57 8.76 1.09
CA MET A 360 3.01 7.37 0.93
C MET A 360 3.91 6.96 2.08
N ASN A 361 3.56 5.87 2.77
CA ASN A 361 4.39 5.31 3.82
C ASN A 361 5.28 4.21 3.24
N LEU A 362 6.58 4.21 3.53
CA LEU A 362 7.52 3.14 3.16
C LEU A 362 7.88 2.26 4.36
#